data_AF-A0A3B9BBD0-F1
#
_entry.id   AF-A0A3B9BBD0-F1
#
_cell.length_a   1.000
_cell.length_b   1.000
_cell.length_c   1.000
_cell.angle_alpha   90.00
_cell.angle_beta   90.00
_cell.angle_gamma   90.00
#
_symmetry.space_group_name_H-M   'P 1'
#
loop_
_entity.id
_entity.type
_entity.pdbx_description
1 polymer ?
#
loop_
_entity_poly.entity_id
_entity_poly.type
_entity_poly.pdbx_seq_one_letter_code
_entity_poly.pdbx_strand_id
1 'polypeptide(L)'
;GKDPSKVDRSAAYMCRWVAKNVVAGGLADRAELQVAYAIGHPQPTSITIDCFGTEKVEENKIQDAVHHVFNFKPAEIVSQLNLLRPIYRSTTHYGHFGKADLPWEQTNKAEDLKAAIS
;
A
#
# COMPACT_ATOMS: atom_id res chain seq x y z
N GLY A 1 -8.49 2.26 18.71
CA GLY A 1 -8.23 3.70 18.69
C GLY A 1 -8.99 4.35 17.56
N LYS A 2 -8.43 4.33 16.34
CA LYS A 2 -9.05 4.91 15.14
C LYS A 2 -9.77 3.84 14.30
N ASP A 3 -10.88 4.16 13.66
CA ASP A 3 -11.54 3.31 12.67
C ASP A 3 -10.89 3.50 11.28
N PRO A 4 -11.15 2.64 10.27
CA PRO A 4 -10.44 2.70 8.99
C PRO A 4 -10.82 3.89 8.10
N SER A 5 -11.82 4.71 8.46
CA SER A 5 -12.05 6.00 7.79
C SER A 5 -10.91 7.01 8.03
N LYS A 6 -10.08 6.80 9.06
CA LYS A 6 -8.95 7.69 9.38
C LYS A 6 -7.72 7.26 8.59
N VAL A 7 -7.36 8.09 7.61
CA VAL A 7 -6.25 7.83 6.68
C VAL A 7 -4.90 7.62 7.38
N ASP A 8 -4.69 8.23 8.56
CA ASP A 8 -3.52 7.94 9.41
C ASP A 8 -3.28 6.44 9.65
N ARG A 9 -4.36 5.64 9.66
CA ARG A 9 -4.29 4.19 9.76
C ARG A 9 -4.40 3.53 8.40
N SER A 10 -5.48 3.77 7.68
CA SER A 10 -5.80 3.00 6.48
C SER A 10 -4.79 3.27 5.36
N ALA A 11 -4.39 4.52 5.15
CA ALA A 11 -3.39 4.86 4.14
C ALA A 11 -1.99 4.37 4.52
N ALA A 12 -1.62 4.37 5.81
CA ALA A 12 -0.36 3.77 6.26
C ALA A 12 -0.31 2.26 5.98
N TYR A 13 -1.43 1.55 6.18
CA TYR A 13 -1.55 0.12 5.84
C TYR A 13 -1.52 -0.09 4.33
N MET A 14 -2.15 0.80 3.56
CA MET A 14 -2.07 0.79 2.09
C MET A 14 -0.64 0.93 1.60
N CYS A 15 0.12 1.92 2.09
CA CYS A 15 1.53 2.11 1.73
C CYS A 15 2.35 0.86 2.02
N ARG A 16 2.17 0.25 3.20
CA ARG A 16 2.84 -1.02 3.52
C ARG A 16 2.49 -2.12 2.52
N TRP A 17 1.21 -2.30 2.22
CA TRP A 17 0.76 -3.35 1.32
C TRP A 17 1.35 -3.18 -0.07
N VAL A 18 1.32 -1.96 -0.62
CA VAL A 18 1.88 -1.67 -1.94
C VAL A 18 3.40 -1.85 -1.94
N ALA A 19 4.13 -1.26 -1.00
CA ALA A 19 5.59 -1.40 -0.94
C ALA A 19 6.02 -2.88 -0.84
N LYS A 20 5.30 -3.67 -0.03
CA LYS A 20 5.56 -5.10 0.11
C LYS A 20 5.30 -5.87 -1.20
N ASN A 21 4.25 -5.51 -1.94
CA ASN A 21 3.96 -6.12 -3.23
C ASN A 21 4.95 -5.71 -4.33
N VAL A 22 5.45 -4.48 -4.33
CA VAL A 22 6.52 -4.02 -5.23
C VAL A 22 7.77 -4.87 -5.03
N VAL A 23 8.22 -5.04 -3.79
CA VAL A 23 9.39 -5.87 -3.46
C VAL A 23 9.15 -7.35 -3.75
N ALA A 24 7.98 -7.88 -3.37
CA ALA A 24 7.63 -9.28 -3.63
C ALA A 24 7.47 -9.60 -5.13
N GLY A 25 7.09 -8.61 -5.94
CA GLY A 25 7.07 -8.68 -7.40
C GLY A 25 8.45 -8.64 -8.03
N GLY A 26 9.51 -8.47 -7.25
CA GLY A 26 10.88 -8.35 -7.75
C GLY A 26 11.14 -7.06 -8.54
N LEU A 27 10.31 -6.03 -8.33
CA LEU A 27 10.42 -4.76 -9.05
C LEU A 27 11.48 -3.84 -8.43
N ALA A 28 11.77 -4.01 -7.15
CA ALA A 28 12.84 -3.32 -6.42
C ALA A 28 13.27 -4.15 -5.19
N ASP A 29 14.48 -3.95 -4.67
CA ASP A 29 14.93 -4.63 -3.45
C ASP A 29 14.38 -3.94 -2.19
N ARG A 30 14.12 -2.64 -2.26
CA ARG A 30 13.43 -1.84 -1.24
C ARG A 30 12.56 -0.77 -1.91
N ALA A 31 11.47 -0.40 -1.25
CA ALA A 31 10.57 0.63 -1.71
C ALA A 31 9.98 1.39 -0.52
N GLU A 32 9.94 2.71 -0.61
CA GLU A 32 9.18 3.58 0.28
C GLU A 32 8.00 4.16 -0.47
N LEU A 33 6.83 4.21 0.18
CA LEU A 33 5.65 4.88 -0.33
C LEU A 33 5.25 6.02 0.58
N GLN A 34 4.98 7.17 -0.02
CA GLN A 34 4.41 8.34 0.64
C GLN A 34 3.06 8.70 0.00
N VAL A 35 2.07 9.01 0.84
CA VAL A 35 0.77 9.49 0.40
C VAL A 35 0.33 10.66 1.26
N ALA A 36 -0.31 11.65 0.65
CA ALA A 36 -0.89 12.79 1.35
C ALA A 36 -2.36 12.97 0.97
N TYR A 37 -3.15 13.49 1.91
CA TYR A 37 -4.58 13.73 1.73
C TYR A 37 -4.95 15.12 2.27
N ALA A 38 -5.90 15.76 1.60
CA ALA A 38 -6.60 16.92 2.13
C ALA A 38 -7.89 16.48 2.81
N ILE A 39 -8.24 17.10 3.95
CA ILE A 39 -9.47 16.77 4.67
C ILE A 39 -10.70 16.99 3.77
N GLY A 40 -11.60 16.01 3.71
CA GLY A 40 -12.81 16.07 2.88
C GLY A 40 -12.60 15.76 1.39
N HIS A 41 -11.37 15.55 0.93
CA HIS A 41 -11.10 15.17 -0.46
C HIS A 41 -10.80 13.67 -0.58
N PRO A 42 -11.53 12.92 -1.44
CA PRO A 42 -11.35 11.47 -1.55
C PRO A 42 -10.08 11.08 -2.31
N GLN A 43 -9.58 11.95 -3.19
CA GLN A 43 -8.35 11.70 -3.92
C GLN A 43 -7.15 12.15 -3.08
N PRO A 44 -6.06 11.36 -3.05
CA PRO A 44 -4.82 11.81 -2.44
C PRO A 44 -4.28 13.04 -3.18
N THR A 45 -3.65 13.96 -2.44
CA THR A 45 -2.96 15.12 -3.02
C THR A 45 -1.61 14.73 -3.60
N SER A 46 -1.00 13.65 -3.11
CA SER A 46 0.20 13.04 -3.70
C SER A 46 0.26 11.55 -3.39
N ILE A 47 0.86 10.80 -4.32
CA ILE A 47 1.33 9.42 -4.15
C ILE A 47 2.73 9.41 -4.76
N THR A 48 3.72 8.96 -4.00
CA THR A 48 5.12 8.89 -4.44
C THR A 48 5.71 7.58 -3.99
N ILE A 49 6.56 7.01 -4.85
CA ILE A 49 7.37 5.83 -4.55
C ILE A 49 8.84 6.18 -4.77
N ASP A 50 9.70 5.70 -3.87
CA ASP A 50 11.17 5.78 -4.00
C ASP A 50 11.74 4.37 -3.80
N CYS A 51 12.44 3.87 -4.82
CA CYS A 51 13.11 2.57 -4.80
C CYS A 51 14.59 2.67 -4.40
N PHE A 52 15.08 3.89 -4.17
CA PHE A 52 16.42 4.23 -3.71
C PHE A 52 17.54 3.59 -4.56
N GLY A 53 17.35 3.57 -5.88
CA GLY A 53 18.29 3.00 -6.86
C GLY A 53 18.33 1.47 -6.88
N THR A 54 17.31 0.80 -6.34
CA THR A 54 17.24 -0.68 -6.30
C THR A 54 16.19 -1.27 -7.24
N GLU A 55 15.49 -0.41 -7.97
CA GLU A 55 14.54 -0.76 -9.00
C GLU A 55 15.15 -1.64 -10.09
N LYS A 56 14.40 -2.63 -10.57
CA LYS A 56 14.80 -3.56 -11.65
C LYS A 56 14.27 -3.13 -13.01
N VAL A 57 13.43 -2.09 -13.02
CA VAL A 57 12.89 -1.40 -14.19
C VAL A 57 12.85 0.09 -13.87
N GLU A 58 12.59 0.96 -14.86
CA GLU A 58 12.46 2.40 -14.62
C GLU A 58 11.43 2.69 -13.51
N GLU A 59 11.81 3.49 -12.51
CA GLU A 59 10.98 3.82 -11.35
C GLU A 59 9.62 4.40 -11.75
N ASN A 60 9.57 5.23 -12.79
CA ASN A 60 8.33 5.78 -13.33
C ASN A 60 7.35 4.68 -13.79
N LYS A 61 7.83 3.56 -14.35
CA LYS A 61 6.96 2.44 -14.72
C LYS A 61 6.39 1.74 -13.48
N ILE A 62 7.17 1.66 -12.40
CA ILE A 62 6.68 1.12 -11.12
C ILE A 62 5.61 2.05 -10.56
N GLN A 63 5.84 3.37 -10.60
CA GLN A 63 4.86 4.36 -10.17
C GLN A 63 3.55 4.26 -10.97
N ASP A 64 3.63 4.19 -12.30
CA ASP A 64 2.46 4.04 -13.16
C ASP A 64 1.70 2.73 -12.90
N ALA A 65 2.42 1.62 -12.72
CA ALA A 65 1.83 0.34 -12.35
C ALA A 65 1.13 0.41 -10.98
N VAL A 66 1.70 1.10 -10.00
CA VAL A 66 1.07 1.32 -8.69
C VAL A 66 -0.24 2.10 -8.85
N HIS A 67 -0.25 3.16 -9.65
CA HIS A 67 -1.46 3.94 -9.93
C HIS A 67 -2.54 3.14 -10.68
N HIS A 68 -2.13 2.16 -11.50
CA HIS A 68 -3.04 1.31 -12.25
C HIS A 68 -3.64 0.19 -11.38
N VAL A 69 -2.83 -0.48 -10.57
CA VAL A 69 -3.21 -1.68 -9.82
C VAL A 69 -3.95 -1.35 -8.52
N PHE A 70 -3.67 -0.20 -7.92
CA PHE A 70 -4.15 0.16 -6.59
C PHE A 70 -4.98 1.44 -6.58
N ASN A 71 -6.06 1.44 -5.81
CA ASN A 71 -6.86 2.64 -5.60
C ASN A 71 -6.64 3.24 -4.21
N PHE A 72 -6.19 4.49 -4.16
CA PHE A 72 -5.84 5.17 -2.91
C PHE A 72 -6.97 6.03 -2.34
N LYS A 73 -8.20 5.97 -2.88
CA LYS A 73 -9.35 6.60 -2.22
C LYS A 73 -9.63 5.91 -0.88
N PRO A 74 -9.91 6.64 0.22
CA PRO A 74 -10.10 6.02 1.53
C PRO A 74 -11.14 4.89 1.55
N ALA A 75 -12.27 5.06 0.88
CA ALA A 75 -13.30 4.02 0.77
C ALA A 75 -12.78 2.76 0.04
N GLU A 76 -11.99 2.94 -1.01
CA GLU A 76 -11.41 1.84 -1.79
C GLU A 76 -10.30 1.14 -1.00
N ILE A 77 -9.51 1.86 -0.20
CA ILE A 77 -8.54 1.25 0.72
C ILE A 77 -9.25 0.34 1.73
N VAL A 78 -10.35 0.83 2.32
CA VAL A 78 -11.17 0.05 3.26
C VAL A 78 -11.71 -1.22 2.60
N SER A 79 -12.16 -1.12 1.35
CA SER A 79 -12.68 -2.24 0.56
C SER A 79 -11.58 -3.26 0.20
N GLN A 80 -10.50 -2.81 -0.46
CA GLN A 80 -9.39 -3.64 -0.94
C GLN A 80 -8.71 -4.44 0.18
N LEU A 81 -8.56 -3.84 1.37
CA LEU A 81 -7.95 -4.49 2.53
C LEU A 81 -8.97 -5.13 3.47
N ASN A 82 -10.27 -5.06 3.14
CA ASN A 82 -11.38 -5.57 3.96
C ASN A 82 -11.24 -5.14 5.44
N LEU A 83 -11.21 -3.83 5.68
CA LEU A 83 -10.86 -3.25 6.98
C LEU A 83 -12.03 -3.14 7.98
N LEU A 84 -13.27 -3.33 7.54
CA LEU A 84 -14.46 -3.27 8.41
C LEU A 84 -14.67 -4.59 9.18
N ARG A 85 -13.64 -4.99 9.93
CA ARG A 85 -13.61 -6.22 10.74
C ARG A 85 -12.91 -5.98 12.08
N PRO A 86 -13.20 -6.77 13.12
CA PRO A 86 -12.59 -6.64 14.44
C PRO A 86 -11.15 -7.21 14.49
N ILE A 87 -10.28 -6.83 13.55
CA ILE A 87 -8.92 -7.39 13.39
C ILE A 87 -7.83 -6.59 14.11
N TYR A 88 -8.13 -5.39 14.60
CA TYR A 88 -7.09 -4.45 15.06
C TYR A 88 -6.44 -4.81 16.40
N ARG A 89 -7.07 -5.65 17.23
CA ARG A 89 -6.54 -5.98 18.56
C ARG A 89 -5.21 -6.71 18.49
N SER A 90 -5.01 -7.56 17.47
CA SER A 90 -3.74 -8.27 17.25
C SER A 90 -2.58 -7.32 16.89
N THR A 91 -2.88 -6.08 16.51
CA THR A 91 -1.89 -5.10 16.05
C THR A 91 -1.33 -4.21 17.16
N THR A 92 -1.88 -4.24 18.38
CA THR A 92 -1.53 -3.27 19.44
C THR A 92 -0.22 -3.55 20.17
N HIS A 93 0.42 -4.70 19.93
CA HIS A 93 1.70 -5.07 20.52
C HIS A 93 2.60 -5.64 19.43
N TYR A 94 3.91 -5.42 19.52
CA TYR A 94 4.90 -5.96 18.58
C TYR A 94 4.69 -5.52 17.12
N GLY A 95 4.28 -4.26 16.93
CA GLY A 95 4.19 -3.63 15.61
C GLY A 95 2.91 -3.94 14.82
N HIS A 96 2.60 -3.05 13.86
CA HIS A 96 1.49 -3.20 12.92
C HIS A 96 1.87 -3.97 11.65
N PHE A 97 3.17 -4.09 11.37
CA PHE A 97 3.72 -4.68 10.16
C PHE A 97 4.54 -5.93 10.47
N GLY A 98 4.75 -6.78 9.47
CA GLY A 98 5.51 -8.04 9.59
C GLY A 98 4.72 -9.23 10.13
N LYS A 99 3.39 -9.13 10.29
CA LYS A 99 2.53 -10.23 10.76
C LYS A 99 1.77 -10.86 9.60
N ALA A 100 2.04 -12.13 9.31
CA ALA A 100 1.58 -12.80 8.10
C ALA A 100 0.05 -12.79 7.89
N ASP A 101 -0.75 -12.81 8.95
CA ASP A 101 -2.22 -12.92 8.85
C ASP A 101 -2.94 -11.59 8.57
N LEU A 102 -2.22 -10.48 8.46
CA LEU A 102 -2.81 -9.16 8.25
C LEU A 102 -3.06 -8.89 6.76
N PRO A 103 -4.16 -8.20 6.39
CA PRO A 103 -4.48 -7.94 4.98
C PRO A 103 -3.39 -7.17 4.23
N TRP A 104 -2.80 -6.16 4.89
CA TRP A 104 -1.73 -5.33 4.31
C TRP A 104 -0.36 -6.02 4.31
N GLU A 105 -0.27 -7.26 4.79
CA GLU A 105 0.94 -8.08 4.71
C GLU A 105 0.85 -9.13 3.60
N GLN A 106 -0.26 -9.20 2.86
CA GLN A 106 -0.37 -10.11 1.72
C GLN A 106 0.39 -9.58 0.49
N THR A 107 1.00 -10.48 -0.27
CA THR A 107 1.72 -10.16 -1.52
C THR A 107 0.93 -10.58 -2.76
N ASN A 108 -0.39 -10.47 -2.68
CA ASN A 108 -1.36 -10.94 -3.67
C ASN A 108 -1.54 -10.01 -4.89
N LYS A 109 -0.78 -8.91 -4.96
CA LYS A 109 -0.76 -7.94 -6.07
C LYS A 109 0.59 -7.88 -6.80
N ALA A 110 1.54 -8.74 -6.41
CA ALA A 110 2.85 -8.82 -7.04
C ALA A 110 2.77 -9.20 -8.54
N GLU A 111 1.92 -10.16 -8.91
CA GLU A 111 1.71 -10.54 -10.31
C GLU A 111 1.00 -9.44 -11.10
N ASP A 112 -0.04 -8.82 -10.54
CA ASP A 112 -0.77 -7.69 -11.16
C ASP A 112 0.19 -6.53 -11.47
N LEU A 113 1.11 -6.23 -10.54
CA LEU A 113 2.15 -5.21 -10.73
C LEU A 113 3.11 -5.55 -11.86
N LYS A 114 3.59 -6.79 -11.93
CA LYS A 114 4.46 -7.22 -13.04
C LYS A 114 3.75 -7.13 -14.39
N ALA A 115 2.48 -7.55 -14.45
CA ALA A 115 1.67 -7.50 -15.66
C ALA A 115 1.41 -6.06 -16.14
N ALA A 116 1.32 -5.09 -15.23
CA ALA A 116 1.13 -3.68 -15.58
C ALA A 116 2.40 -2.99 -16.12
N ILE A 117 3.58 -3.63 -16.02
CA ILE A 117 4.86 -3.09 -16.49
C ILE A 117 5.27 -3.65 -17.86
N SER A 118 4.75 -4.84 -18.20
CA SER A 118 5.00 -5.54 -19.47
C SER A 118 4.44 -4.84 -20.71
#